data_AF-A0A1J7C4M5-F1
#
_entry.id   AF-A0A1J7C4M5-F1
#
_cell.length_a   1.000
_cell.length_b   1.000
_cell.length_c   1.000
_cell.angle_alpha   90.00
_cell.angle_beta   90.00
_cell.angle_gamma   90.00
#
_symmetry.space_group_name_H-M   'P 1'
#
loop_
_entity.id
_entity.type
_entity.pdbx_description
1 polymer ?
#
loop_
_entity_poly.entity_id
_entity_poly.type
_entity_poly.pdbx_seq_one_letter_code
_entity_poly.pdbx_strand_id
1 'polypeptide(L)'
;MIHEIGLSIDIKRAPHHAAYLVRHTDLPGFTPAQQTLIATLLQNQSNHIDLTQLNEQNSLPPRIAQRLCRLMRLAIIFASRRRDDALPAVELRAMDETLHVLLPHDWLNQHPLRAEYLEQESQWQSYVHWPLLLEEAPQS
;
A
#
# COMPACT_ATOMS: atom_id res chain seq x y z
N MET A 1 17.81 -3.10 1.67
CA MET A 1 18.77 -2.08 1.22
C MET A 1 19.02 -2.26 -0.29
N ILE A 2 18.00 -1.94 -1.10
CA ILE A 2 18.02 -1.57 -2.53
C ILE A 2 16.81 -0.62 -2.67
N HIS A 3 16.89 0.54 -2.02
CA HIS A 3 15.81 1.53 -2.02
C HIS A 3 16.29 2.89 -2.54
N GLU A 4 17.58 3.01 -2.85
CA GLU A 4 18.23 4.27 -3.22
C GLU A 4 18.66 4.34 -4.69
N ILE A 5 17.82 3.85 -5.61
CA ILE A 5 17.93 4.19 -7.03
C ILE A 5 16.51 4.57 -7.49
N GLY A 6 16.18 5.86 -7.45
CA GLY A 6 14.84 6.34 -7.81
C GLY A 6 14.50 7.77 -7.38
N LEU A 7 15.42 8.48 -6.72
CA LEU A 7 15.38 9.95 -6.66
C LEU A 7 15.53 10.49 -8.09
N SER A 8 14.42 10.65 -8.82
CA SER A 8 14.15 11.73 -9.81
C SER A 8 13.23 11.38 -11.01
N ILE A 9 12.43 10.30 -11.03
CA ILE A 9 11.61 10.02 -12.24
C ILE A 9 10.14 9.71 -11.90
N ASP A 10 9.31 10.73 -12.12
CA ASP A 10 7.89 10.70 -12.47
C ASP A 10 6.96 9.80 -11.60
N ILE A 11 6.63 10.34 -10.42
CA ILE A 11 5.79 9.74 -9.36
C ILE A 11 4.38 9.34 -9.85
N LYS A 12 3.92 9.79 -11.02
CA LYS A 12 2.60 9.39 -11.55
C LYS A 12 2.62 8.07 -12.33
N ARG A 13 3.77 7.63 -12.84
CA ARG A 13 3.92 6.36 -13.61
C ARG A 13 4.84 5.34 -12.92
N ALA A 14 5.42 5.70 -11.77
CA ALA A 14 6.32 4.86 -10.99
C ALA A 14 5.78 3.43 -10.72
N PRO A 15 4.48 3.20 -10.43
CA PRO A 15 3.97 1.84 -10.24
C PRO A 15 4.10 0.93 -11.46
N HIS A 16 3.77 1.45 -12.64
CA HIS A 16 3.83 0.70 -13.90
C HIS A 16 5.28 0.46 -14.32
N HIS A 17 6.16 1.47 -14.19
CA HIS A 17 7.58 1.30 -14.51
C HIS A 17 8.28 0.33 -13.55
N ALA A 18 8.02 0.41 -12.24
CA ALA A 18 8.60 -0.50 -11.26
C ALA A 18 8.16 -1.95 -11.51
N ALA A 19 6.86 -2.18 -11.76
CA ALA A 19 6.36 -3.51 -12.08
C ALA A 19 6.87 -4.02 -13.43
N TYR A 20 6.97 -3.16 -14.45
CA TYR A 20 7.54 -3.52 -15.74
C TYR A 20 9.00 -3.95 -15.60
N LEU A 21 9.82 -3.18 -14.87
CA LEU A 21 11.21 -3.54 -14.58
C LEU A 21 11.28 -4.88 -13.85
N VAL A 22 10.47 -5.08 -12.81
CA VAL A 22 10.43 -6.35 -12.09
C VAL A 22 10.01 -7.50 -13.00
N ARG A 23 9.08 -7.32 -13.95
CA ARG A 23 8.67 -8.39 -14.88
C ARG A 23 9.72 -8.74 -15.94
N HIS A 24 10.57 -7.78 -16.33
CA HIS A 24 11.49 -7.93 -17.46
C HIS A 24 12.97 -7.93 -17.04
N THR A 25 13.26 -7.99 -15.74
CA THR A 25 14.63 -8.08 -15.19
C THR A 25 14.79 -9.41 -14.47
N ASP A 26 15.91 -10.11 -14.67
CA ASP A 26 16.22 -11.29 -13.86
C ASP A 26 16.38 -10.88 -12.39
N LEU A 27 15.65 -11.56 -11.50
CA LEU A 27 15.76 -11.40 -10.04
C LEU A 27 16.36 -12.67 -9.43
N PRO A 28 17.70 -12.78 -9.32
CA PRO A 28 18.34 -13.92 -8.70
C PRO A 28 17.79 -14.17 -7.29
N GLY A 29 17.41 -15.41 -7.01
CA GLY A 29 16.80 -15.80 -5.73
C GLY A 29 15.28 -15.69 -5.67
N PHE A 30 14.61 -15.26 -6.76
CA PHE A 30 13.16 -15.27 -6.88
C PHE A 30 12.71 -16.25 -7.97
N THR A 31 11.64 -16.97 -7.70
CA THR A 31 10.95 -17.77 -8.72
C THR A 31 10.14 -16.85 -9.65
N PRO A 32 9.83 -17.28 -10.89
CA PRO A 32 8.97 -16.50 -11.79
C PRO A 32 7.60 -16.16 -11.18
N ALA A 33 7.04 -17.05 -10.35
CA ALA A 33 5.79 -16.80 -9.63
C ALA A 33 5.95 -15.67 -8.60
N GLN A 34 7.00 -15.67 -7.79
CA GLN A 34 7.27 -14.62 -6.81
C GLN A 34 7.56 -13.27 -7.48
N GLN A 35 8.30 -13.27 -8.59
CA GLN A 35 8.54 -12.07 -9.40
C GLN A 35 7.22 -11.49 -9.94
N THR A 36 6.32 -12.36 -10.43
CA THR A 36 4.97 -11.97 -10.86
C THR A 36 4.18 -11.35 -9.71
N LEU A 37 4.20 -11.97 -8.53
CA LEU A 37 3.54 -11.41 -7.34
C LEU A 37 4.07 -10.02 -7.00
N ILE A 38 5.39 -9.83 -6.95
CA ILE A 38 6.01 -8.53 -6.63
C ILE A 38 5.56 -7.48 -7.65
N ALA A 39 5.61 -7.81 -8.94
CA ALA A 39 5.15 -6.89 -9.97
C ALA A 39 3.65 -6.56 -9.85
N THR A 40 2.82 -7.53 -9.50
CA THR A 40 1.39 -7.33 -9.27
C THR A 40 1.14 -6.42 -8.07
N LEU A 41 1.85 -6.63 -6.96
CA LEU A 41 1.76 -5.74 -5.79
C LEU A 41 2.17 -4.31 -6.18
N LEU A 42 3.32 -4.15 -6.86
CA LEU A 42 3.81 -2.84 -7.29
C LEU A 42 2.86 -2.13 -8.25
N GLN A 43 2.19 -2.83 -9.17
CA GLN A 43 1.15 -2.24 -10.02
C GLN A 43 -0.03 -1.71 -9.20
N ASN A 44 -0.41 -2.44 -8.15
CA ASN A 44 -1.55 -2.13 -7.29
C ASN A 44 -1.17 -1.27 -6.07
N GLN A 45 0.00 -0.64 -6.06
CA GLN A 45 0.49 0.11 -4.89
C GLN A 45 -0.18 1.47 -4.67
N SER A 46 -0.91 1.99 -5.66
CA SER A 46 -1.69 3.23 -5.58
C SER A 46 -2.80 3.23 -6.63
N ASN A 47 -3.71 4.22 -6.60
CA ASN A 47 -4.86 4.33 -7.53
C ASN A 47 -5.84 3.15 -7.43
N HIS A 48 -6.69 2.96 -8.45
CA HIS A 48 -7.64 1.86 -8.51
C HIS A 48 -6.96 0.49 -8.37
N ILE A 49 -7.65 -0.41 -7.67
CA ILE A 49 -7.18 -1.76 -7.38
C ILE A 49 -7.70 -2.71 -8.46
N ASP A 50 -6.78 -3.44 -9.11
CA ASP A 50 -7.09 -4.49 -10.07
C ASP A 50 -7.12 -5.84 -9.34
N LEU A 51 -8.32 -6.24 -8.90
CA LEU A 51 -8.54 -7.54 -8.24
C LEU A 51 -8.20 -8.72 -9.14
N THR A 52 -8.40 -8.59 -10.45
CA THR A 52 -8.13 -9.66 -11.41
C THR A 52 -6.65 -10.00 -11.37
N GLN A 53 -5.76 -9.00 -11.47
CA GLN A 53 -4.32 -9.22 -11.36
C GLN A 53 -3.90 -9.85 -10.02
N LEU A 54 -4.52 -9.43 -8.92
CA LEU A 54 -4.23 -9.97 -7.59
C LEU A 54 -4.70 -11.42 -7.41
N ASN A 55 -5.74 -11.83 -8.15
CA ASN A 55 -6.28 -13.19 -8.12
C ASN A 55 -5.55 -14.14 -9.08
N GLU A 56 -4.99 -13.63 -10.17
CA GLU A 56 -4.31 -14.42 -11.21
C GLU A 56 -2.83 -14.69 -10.93
N GLN A 57 -2.22 -14.02 -9.93
CA GLN A 57 -0.86 -14.38 -9.51
C GLN A 57 -0.84 -15.79 -8.91
N ASN A 58 0.23 -16.53 -9.18
CA ASN A 58 0.35 -17.96 -8.81
C ASN A 58 1.37 -18.23 -7.69
N SER A 59 1.83 -17.21 -6.98
CA SER A 59 2.80 -17.36 -5.88
C SER A 59 2.15 -17.58 -4.52
N LEU A 60 0.95 -17.02 -4.32
CA LEU A 60 0.23 -17.04 -3.04
C LEU A 60 -1.26 -17.31 -3.27
N PRO A 61 -1.99 -17.77 -2.25
CA PRO A 61 -3.45 -17.72 -2.27
C PRO A 61 -3.95 -16.28 -2.53
N PRO A 62 -5.00 -16.09 -3.36
CA PRO A 62 -5.50 -14.76 -3.72
C PRO A 62 -5.76 -13.83 -2.53
N ARG A 63 -6.42 -14.33 -1.47
CA ARG A 63 -6.69 -13.55 -0.25
C ARG A 63 -5.43 -13.04 0.44
N ILE A 64 -4.33 -13.79 0.40
CA ILE A 64 -3.06 -13.36 1.01
C ILE A 64 -2.45 -12.23 0.17
N ALA A 65 -2.43 -12.36 -1.15
CA ALA A 65 -1.92 -11.29 -2.04
C ALA A 65 -2.73 -10.00 -1.90
N GLN A 66 -4.06 -10.10 -1.79
CA GLN A 66 -4.95 -8.97 -1.53
C GLN A 66 -4.61 -8.27 -0.20
N ARG A 67 -4.46 -9.03 0.90
CA ARG A 67 -4.10 -8.48 2.21
C ARG A 67 -2.72 -7.81 2.20
N LEU A 68 -1.73 -8.43 1.55
CA LEU A 68 -0.40 -7.82 1.38
C LEU A 68 -0.47 -6.52 0.58
N CYS A 69 -1.29 -6.48 -0.46
CA CYS A 69 -1.53 -5.26 -1.24
C CYS A 69 -2.07 -4.14 -0.35
N ARG A 70 -3.13 -4.40 0.43
CA ARG A 70 -3.71 -3.42 1.35
C ARG A 70 -2.69 -2.86 2.34
N LEU A 71 -1.90 -3.74 2.98
CA LEU A 71 -0.87 -3.33 3.93
C LEU A 71 0.22 -2.49 3.27
N MET A 72 0.65 -2.87 2.07
CA MET A 72 1.69 -2.14 1.33
C MET A 72 1.20 -0.74 0.94
N ARG A 73 -0.04 -0.60 0.46
CA ARG A 73 -0.64 0.69 0.10
C ARG A 73 -0.66 1.64 1.29
N LEU A 74 -1.11 1.17 2.45
CA LEU A 74 -1.10 1.96 3.69
C LEU A 74 0.33 2.32 4.13
N ALA A 75 1.25 1.37 4.09
CA ALA A 75 2.65 1.61 4.46
C ALA A 75 3.29 2.72 3.59
N ILE A 76 2.99 2.76 2.29
CA ILE A 76 3.46 3.82 1.38
C ILE A 76 2.91 5.19 1.79
N ILE A 77 1.61 5.27 2.14
CA ILE A 77 0.98 6.53 2.57
C ILE A 77 1.65 7.05 3.84
N PHE A 78 1.85 6.20 4.84
CA PHE A 78 2.49 6.58 6.11
C PHE A 78 3.97 6.93 5.95
N ALA A 79 4.70 6.24 5.07
CA ALA A 79 6.14 6.45 4.84
C ALA A 79 6.47 7.61 3.87
N SER A 80 5.46 8.27 3.28
CA SER A 80 5.62 9.25 2.20
C SER A 80 6.43 10.52 2.55
N ARG A 81 6.66 10.83 3.84
CA ARG A 81 7.60 11.89 4.26
C ARG A 81 8.75 11.30 5.06
N ARG A 82 9.94 11.29 4.45
CA ARG A 82 11.23 10.90 5.05
C ARG A 82 11.79 11.93 6.05
N ARG A 83 10.95 12.71 6.73
CA ARG A 83 11.43 13.53 7.85
C ARG A 83 11.48 12.64 9.07
N ASP A 84 12.54 12.78 9.85
CA ASP A 84 12.87 12.02 11.07
C ASP A 84 11.82 12.13 12.20
N ASP A 85 10.63 12.63 11.89
CA ASP A 85 9.47 12.61 12.75
C ASP A 85 9.03 11.13 12.83
N ALA A 86 9.20 10.54 14.01
CA ALA A 86 8.88 9.14 14.29
C ALA A 86 7.57 8.74 13.60
N LEU A 87 7.57 7.57 12.94
CA LEU A 87 6.36 6.93 12.43
C LEU A 87 5.27 7.08 13.50
N PRO A 88 4.11 7.68 13.17
CA PRO A 88 3.06 7.85 14.16
C PRO A 88 2.73 6.48 14.76
N ALA A 89 2.32 6.47 16.04
CA ALA A 89 1.85 5.27 16.72
C ALA A 89 0.50 4.83 16.13
N VAL A 90 0.52 4.42 14.85
CA VAL A 90 -0.63 3.93 14.09
C VAL A 90 -0.82 2.48 14.47
N GLU A 91 -2.04 2.14 14.87
CA GLU A 91 -2.44 0.77 15.11
C GLU A 91 -3.35 0.29 13.98
N LEU A 92 -3.09 -0.93 13.50
CA LEU A 92 -3.92 -1.60 12.50
C LEU A 92 -4.63 -2.78 13.15
N ARG A 93 -5.96 -2.80 13.08
CA ARG A 93 -6.78 -3.93 13.55
C ARG A 93 -7.58 -4.50 12.40
N ALA A 94 -7.41 -5.79 12.14
CA ALA A 94 -8.22 -6.51 11.16
C ALA A 94 -9.36 -7.24 11.86
N MET A 95 -10.59 -6.97 11.43
CA MET A 95 -11.80 -7.69 11.84
C MET A 95 -12.45 -8.24 10.58
N ASP A 96 -12.28 -9.55 10.35
CA ASP A 96 -12.62 -10.22 9.10
C ASP A 96 -11.97 -9.58 7.87
N GLU A 97 -12.76 -8.88 7.04
CA GLU A 97 -12.29 -8.15 5.86
C GLU A 97 -12.22 -6.63 6.10
N THR A 98 -12.70 -6.15 7.25
CA THR A 98 -12.60 -4.74 7.64
C THR A 98 -11.24 -4.48 8.26
N LEU A 99 -10.57 -3.43 7.79
CA LEU A 99 -9.33 -2.94 8.36
C LEU A 99 -9.59 -1.61 9.06
N HIS A 100 -9.34 -1.55 10.36
CA HIS A 100 -9.38 -0.34 11.16
C HIS A 100 -7.98 0.22 11.29
N VAL A 101 -7.85 1.52 11.03
CA VAL A 101 -6.64 2.31 11.21
C VAL A 101 -6.91 3.27 12.36
N LEU A 102 -6.28 3.02 13.50
CA LEU A 102 -6.33 3.91 14.65
C LEU A 102 -5.12 4.86 14.59
N LEU A 103 -5.43 6.14 14.45
CA LEU A 103 -4.49 7.23 14.37
C LEU A 103 -4.36 7.91 15.74
N PRO A 104 -3.24 8.60 16.03
CA PRO A 104 -3.15 9.48 17.19
C PRO A 104 -4.26 10.54 17.20
N HIS A 105 -4.58 11.06 18.38
CA HIS A 105 -5.54 12.16 18.51
C HIS A 105 -5.13 13.35 17.64
N ASP A 106 -6.09 13.93 16.90
CA ASP A 106 -5.92 15.14 16.07
C ASP A 106 -4.90 14.99 14.92
N TRP A 107 -4.52 13.74 14.58
CA TRP A 107 -3.50 13.46 13.58
C TRP A 107 -3.93 13.87 12.17
N LEU A 108 -5.20 13.68 11.81
CA LEU A 108 -5.71 14.03 10.49
C LEU A 108 -5.64 15.55 10.26
N ASN A 109 -5.97 16.34 11.28
CA ASN A 109 -5.86 17.81 11.24
C ASN A 109 -4.41 18.29 11.17
N GLN A 110 -3.51 17.63 11.91
CA GLN A 110 -2.07 17.95 11.90
C GLN A 110 -1.37 17.52 10.59
N HIS A 111 -1.94 16.56 9.87
CA HIS A 111 -1.39 16.02 8.64
C HIS A 111 -2.40 16.02 7.48
N PRO A 112 -2.89 17.20 7.04
CA PRO A 112 -4.02 17.30 6.09
C PRO A 112 -3.76 16.62 4.75
N LEU A 113 -2.51 16.68 4.24
CA LEU A 113 -2.15 15.98 3.00
C LEU A 113 -2.22 14.45 3.15
N ARG A 114 -1.85 13.91 4.33
CA ARG A 114 -1.94 12.47 4.57
C ARG A 114 -3.38 12.05 4.84
N ALA A 115 -4.17 12.90 5.49
CA ALA A 115 -5.60 12.69 5.64
C ALA A 115 -6.28 12.53 4.27
N GLU A 116 -5.99 13.43 3.32
CA GLU A 116 -6.50 13.34 1.95
C GLU A 116 -6.11 12.02 1.26
N TYR A 117 -4.86 11.58 1.40
CA TYR A 117 -4.43 10.29 0.85
C TYR A 117 -5.11 9.08 1.51
N LEU A 118 -5.34 9.11 2.83
CA LEU A 118 -6.03 8.02 3.53
C LEU A 118 -7.52 7.97 3.17
N GLU A 119 -8.17 9.13 3.03
CA GLU A 119 -9.56 9.22 2.57
C GLU A 119 -9.71 8.67 1.14
N GLN A 120 -8.80 9.08 0.25
CA GLN A 120 -8.77 8.57 -1.12
C GLN A 120 -8.51 7.06 -1.16
N GLU A 121 -7.62 6.56 -0.30
CA GLU A 121 -7.36 5.13 -0.16
C GLU A 121 -8.59 4.35 0.34
N SER A 122 -9.33 4.90 1.30
CA SER A 122 -10.59 4.31 1.77
C SER A 122 -11.61 4.20 0.63
N GLN A 123 -11.70 5.22 -0.23
CA GLN A 123 -12.54 5.18 -1.43
C GLN A 123 -12.08 4.09 -2.40
N TRP A 124 -10.79 4.01 -2.75
CA TRP A 124 -10.29 2.97 -3.66
C TRP A 124 -10.52 1.55 -3.14
N GLN A 125 -10.29 1.31 -1.85
CA GLN A 125 -10.56 0.01 -1.23
C GLN A 125 -12.08 -0.30 -1.21
N SER A 126 -12.94 0.69 -1.01
CA SER A 126 -14.40 0.49 -1.02
C SER A 126 -14.92 0.00 -2.38
N TYR A 127 -14.32 0.43 -3.50
CA TYR A 127 -14.72 0.00 -4.85
C TYR A 127 -14.50 -1.50 -5.09
N VAL A 128 -13.62 -2.12 -4.32
CA VAL A 128 -13.32 -3.55 -4.35
C VAL A 128 -13.87 -4.29 -3.12
N HIS A 129 -14.82 -3.67 -2.41
CA HIS A 129 -15.46 -4.19 -1.20
C HIS A 129 -14.50 -4.53 -0.07
N TRP A 130 -13.45 -3.71 0.10
CA TRP A 130 -12.53 -3.78 1.22
C TRP A 130 -12.77 -2.59 2.16
N PRO A 131 -13.54 -2.78 3.25
CA PRO A 131 -13.79 -1.69 4.18
C PRO A 131 -12.49 -1.25 4.87
N LEU A 132 -12.20 0.05 4.79
CA LEU A 132 -11.10 0.70 5.48
C LEU A 132 -11.66 1.83 6.33
N LEU A 133 -11.62 1.65 7.65
CA LEU A 133 -12.14 2.59 8.63
C LEU A 133 -10.99 3.35 9.29
N LEU A 134 -11.11 4.68 9.31
CA LEU A 134 -10.15 5.58 9.94
C LEU A 134 -10.74 6.09 11.24
N GLU A 135 -10.03 5.90 12.36
CA GLU A 135 -10.44 6.31 13.69
C GLU A 135 -9.29 7.08 14.35
N GLU A 136 -9.58 8.10 15.15
CA GLU A 136 -8.58 8.78 15.97
C GLU A 136 -8.74 8.38 17.44
N ALA A 137 -7.62 8.24 18.14
CA ALA A 137 -7.61 8.00 19.57
C ALA A 137 -8.32 9.15 20.33
N PRO A 138 -9.06 8.84 21.41
CA PRO A 138 -9.73 9.85 22.20
C PRO A 138 -8.72 10.82 22.85
N GLN A 139 -9.15 12.07 23.05
CA GLN A 139 -8.38 13.05 23.83
C GLN A 139 -8.30 12.56 25.29
N SER A 140 -7.09 12.29 25.77
CA SER A 140 -6.85 11.90 27.18
C SER A 140 -6.95 13.08 28.13
#